data_AF-A0A434Q4S5-F1
#
_entry.id   AF-A0A434Q4S5-F1
#
_cell.length_a   1.000
_cell.length_b   1.000
_cell.length_c   1.000
_cell.angle_alpha   90.00
_cell.angle_beta   90.00
_cell.angle_gamma   90.00
#
_symmetry.space_group_name_H-M   'P 1'
#
loop_
_entity.id
_entity.type
_entity.pdbx_description
1 polymer ?
#
loop_
_entity_poly.entity_id
_entity_poly.type
_entity_poly.pdbx_seq_one_letter_code
_entity_poly.pdbx_strand_id
1 'polypeptide(L)'
;YSADIAASARAFGIEAWKVEKDEDLEKSLKAALECGGPALVEVIVSRDAAGPFATGWWDFPSPAYYEKEQAAYAEMRVLEQHL
;
A
#
# COMPACT_ATOMS: atom_id res chain seq x y z
N TYR A 1 11.07 -11.38 8.39
CA TYR A 1 12.09 -11.68 7.37
C TYR A 1 11.37 -12.42 6.26
N SER A 2 11.66 -12.15 5.00
CA SER A 2 11.09 -12.85 3.85
C SER A 2 12.23 -13.43 3.01
N ALA A 3 11.94 -14.50 2.27
CA ALA A 3 12.81 -14.95 1.18
C ALA A 3 12.87 -13.89 0.05
N ASP A 4 13.85 -14.00 -0.85
CA ASP A 4 13.90 -13.18 -2.06
C ASP A 4 12.87 -13.72 -3.07
N ILE A 5 11.69 -13.09 -3.08
CA ILE A 5 10.55 -13.57 -3.87
C ILE A 5 10.79 -13.30 -5.35
N ALA A 6 11.32 -12.12 -5.70
CA ALA A 6 11.69 -11.79 -7.07
C ALA A 6 12.74 -12.76 -7.64
N ALA A 7 13.79 -13.10 -6.90
CA ALA A 7 14.78 -14.08 -7.35
C ALA A 7 14.17 -15.47 -7.52
N SER A 8 13.30 -15.89 -6.60
CA SER A 8 12.60 -17.17 -6.69
C SER A 8 11.72 -17.24 -7.94
N ALA A 9 10.96 -16.19 -8.23
CA ALA A 9 10.11 -16.11 -9.43
C ALA A 9 10.93 -16.24 -10.73
N ARG A 10 12.07 -15.54 -10.82
CA ARG A 10 12.97 -15.67 -11.98
C ARG A 10 13.50 -17.10 -12.15
N ALA A 11 13.79 -17.80 -11.06
CA ALA A 11 14.23 -19.20 -11.12
C ALA A 11 13.15 -20.15 -11.69
N PHE A 12 11.87 -19.77 -11.60
CA PHE A 12 10.76 -20.48 -12.24
C PHE A 12 10.42 -19.97 -13.66
N GLY A 13 11.23 -19.06 -14.22
CA GLY A 13 11.01 -18.51 -15.56
C GLY A 13 9.94 -17.42 -15.63
N ILE A 14 9.59 -16.80 -14.48
CA ILE A 14 8.65 -15.69 -14.40
C ILE A 14 9.43 -14.38 -14.45
N GLU A 15 9.00 -13.43 -15.29
CA GLU A 15 9.55 -12.07 -15.28
C GLU A 15 9.22 -11.39 -13.94
N ALA A 16 10.25 -10.89 -13.25
CA ALA A 16 10.07 -10.40 -11.89
C ALA A 16 10.91 -9.18 -11.52
N TRP A 17 10.26 -8.23 -10.84
CA TRP A 17 10.83 -6.98 -10.36
C TRP A 17 10.69 -6.89 -8.84
N LYS A 18 11.69 -6.32 -8.17
CA LYS A 18 11.62 -5.93 -6.76
C LYS A 18 11.64 -4.41 -6.69
N VAL A 19 10.63 -3.83 -6.07
CA VAL A 19 10.43 -2.39 -5.90
C VAL A 19 10.67 -2.05 -4.44
N GLU A 20 11.77 -1.35 -4.17
CA GLU A 20 12.14 -0.90 -2.81
C GLU A 20 11.94 0.60 -2.62
N LYS A 21 11.71 1.34 -3.71
CA LYS A 21 11.48 2.78 -3.73
C LYS A 21 10.27 3.12 -4.57
N ASP A 22 9.57 4.17 -4.19
CA ASP A 22 8.34 4.61 -4.84
C ASP A 22 8.56 5.07 -6.28
N GLU A 23 9.72 5.65 -6.61
CA GLU A 23 10.01 6.10 -7.99
C GLU A 23 10.14 4.94 -8.99
N ASP A 24 10.36 3.72 -8.48
CA ASP A 24 10.48 2.52 -9.30
C ASP A 24 9.13 1.82 -9.55
N LEU A 25 8.08 2.18 -8.81
CA LEU A 25 6.80 1.47 -8.82
C LEU A 25 6.12 1.54 -10.18
N GLU A 26 5.95 2.74 -10.72
CA GLU A 26 5.20 2.96 -11.96
C GLU A 26 5.85 2.22 -13.15
N LYS A 27 7.18 2.33 -13.28
CA LYS A 27 7.91 1.68 -14.38
C LYS A 27 7.87 0.15 -14.26
N SER A 28 7.96 -0.40 -13.05
CA SER A 28 7.90 -1.85 -12.83
C SER A 28 6.51 -2.41 -13.12
N LEU A 29 5.45 -1.70 -12.74
CA LEU A 29 4.08 -2.08 -13.09
C LEU A 29 3.84 -2.04 -14.60
N LYS A 30 4.31 -1.00 -15.29
CA LYS A 30 4.23 -0.91 -16.76
C LYS A 30 4.94 -2.09 -17.43
N ALA A 31 6.19 -2.36 -17.03
CA ALA A 31 6.94 -3.49 -17.58
C ALA A 31 6.25 -4.85 -17.34
N ALA A 32 5.68 -5.06 -16.15
CA ALA A 32 4.94 -6.27 -15.82
C ALA A 32 3.66 -6.45 -16.65
N LEU A 33 2.95 -5.37 -16.95
CA LEU A 33 1.76 -5.40 -17.80
C LEU A 33 2.11 -5.62 -19.27
N GLU A 34 3.24 -5.11 -19.72
CA GLU A 34 3.70 -5.17 -21.12
C GLU A 34 4.47 -6.45 -21.46
N CYS A 35 4.91 -7.24 -20.47
CA CYS A 35 5.81 -8.39 -20.72
C CYS A 35 5.15 -9.58 -21.43
N GLY A 36 3.82 -9.55 -21.65
CA GLY A 36 3.11 -10.54 -22.47
C GLY A 36 3.04 -11.95 -21.88
N GLY A 37 3.29 -12.10 -20.58
CA GLY A 37 3.32 -13.39 -19.89
C GLY A 37 3.14 -13.25 -18.37
N PRO A 38 3.30 -14.34 -17.61
CA PRO A 38 3.28 -14.28 -16.15
C PRO A 38 4.35 -13.30 -15.63
N ALA A 39 3.94 -12.42 -14.72
CA ALA A 39 4.78 -11.38 -14.14
C ALA A 39 4.64 -11.35 -12.62
N LEU A 40 5.73 -11.03 -11.91
CA LEU A 40 5.74 -10.78 -10.47
C LEU A 40 6.36 -9.42 -10.15
N VAL A 41 5.67 -8.61 -9.36
CA VAL A 41 6.22 -7.36 -8.81
C VAL A 41 6.20 -7.47 -7.28
N GLU A 42 7.37 -7.65 -6.68
CA GLU A 42 7.55 -7.63 -5.22
C GLU A 42 7.70 -6.18 -4.77
N VAL A 43 6.65 -5.61 -4.15
CA VAL A 43 6.67 -4.24 -3.64
C VAL A 43 6.93 -4.25 -2.14
N ILE A 44 8.04 -3.66 -1.72
CA ILE A 44 8.34 -3.48 -0.30
C ILE A 44 7.53 -2.29 0.21
N VAL A 45 6.60 -2.56 1.13
CA VAL A 45 5.73 -1.55 1.75
C VAL A 45 6.04 -1.39 3.23
N SER A 46 5.63 -0.26 3.81
CA SER A 46 5.70 -0.06 5.25
C SER A 46 4.92 -1.16 5.99
N ARG A 47 5.51 -1.68 7.08
CA ARG A 47 4.79 -2.56 8.02
C ARG A 47 3.81 -1.78 8.88
N ASP A 48 4.13 -0.51 9.11
CA ASP A 48 3.25 0.45 9.74
C ASP A 48 2.41 1.09 8.62
N ALA A 49 1.65 0.25 7.91
CA ALA A 49 0.59 0.77 7.09
C ALA A 49 -0.36 1.45 8.08
N ALA A 50 -0.61 2.74 7.90
CA ALA A 50 -1.53 3.54 8.70
C ALA A 50 -2.99 3.07 8.54
N GLY A 51 -3.21 1.77 8.42
CA GLY A 51 -4.48 1.13 8.27
C GLY A 51 -5.32 1.28 9.52
N PRO A 52 -6.61 0.95 9.38
CA PRO A 52 -7.60 1.23 10.40
C PRO A 52 -7.31 0.44 11.69
N PHE A 53 -7.24 1.14 12.83
CA PHE A 53 -7.20 0.48 14.15
C PHE A 53 -8.53 -0.21 14.50
N ALA A 54 -9.63 0.18 13.84
CA ALA A 54 -10.96 -0.41 13.98
C ALA A 54 -11.47 -1.01 12.65
N THR A 55 -12.08 -2.19 12.68
CA THR A 55 -12.59 -2.84 11.46
C THR A 55 -13.65 -1.98 10.77
N GLY A 56 -13.46 -1.70 9.48
CA GLY A 56 -14.42 -0.94 8.67
C GLY A 56 -14.21 0.58 8.68
N TRP A 57 -13.18 1.10 9.35
CA TRP A 57 -12.94 2.55 9.44
C TRP A 57 -11.48 2.96 9.26
N TRP A 58 -11.08 3.37 8.05
CA TRP A 58 -9.72 3.87 7.76
C TRP A 58 -9.70 5.40 7.79
N ASP A 59 -8.99 5.97 8.76
CA ASP A 59 -9.04 7.40 9.03
C ASP A 59 -7.72 8.14 8.74
N PHE A 60 -7.85 9.36 8.23
CA PHE A 60 -6.75 10.31 8.06
C PHE A 60 -7.17 11.62 8.75
N PRO A 61 -6.59 11.95 9.91
CA PRO A 61 -7.02 13.11 10.67
C PRO A 61 -6.86 14.39 9.86
N SER A 62 -7.94 15.18 9.79
CA SER A 62 -7.86 16.54 9.27
C SER A 62 -6.94 17.36 10.17
N PRO A 63 -5.91 18.03 9.63
CA PRO A 63 -5.04 18.86 10.43
C PRO A 63 -5.81 19.97 11.18
N ALA A 64 -5.34 20.33 12.37
CA ALA A 64 -6.04 21.28 13.26
C ALA A 64 -6.29 22.67 12.64
N TYR A 65 -5.53 23.04 11.61
CA TYR A 65 -5.68 24.31 10.90
C TYR A 65 -6.77 24.31 9.81
N TYR A 66 -7.42 23.17 9.55
CA TYR A 66 -8.63 23.07 8.73
C TYR A 66 -9.86 22.95 9.63
N GLU A 67 -10.28 24.07 10.23
CA GLU A 67 -11.24 24.09 11.35
C GLU A 67 -12.57 23.39 11.04
N LYS A 68 -13.15 23.62 9.86
CA LYS A 68 -14.43 23.03 9.45
C LYS A 68 -14.31 21.53 9.25
N GLU A 69 -13.27 21.10 8.54
CA GLU A 69 -12.99 19.70 8.25
C GLU A 69 -12.59 18.95 9.53
N GLN A 70 -11.90 19.61 10.47
CA GLN A 70 -11.56 19.05 11.77
C GLN A 70 -12.81 18.86 12.65
N ALA A 71 -13.73 19.82 12.66
CA ALA A 71 -15.00 19.69 13.38
C ALA A 71 -15.83 18.52 12.83
N ALA A 72 -15.96 18.42 11.50
CA ALA A 72 -16.65 17.31 10.84
C ALA A 72 -15.96 15.96 11.11
N TYR A 73 -14.63 15.91 11.07
CA TYR A 73 -13.85 14.73 11.46
C TYR A 73 -14.15 14.28 12.89
N ALA A 74 -14.17 15.22 13.85
CA ALA A 74 -14.42 14.93 15.25
C ALA A 74 -15.84 14.36 15.48
N GLU A 75 -16.85 14.89 14.78
CA GLU A 75 -18.22 14.36 14.81
C GLU A 75 -18.28 12.92 14.27
N MET A 76 -17.64 12.67 13.13
CA MET A 76 -17.63 11.32 12.53
C MET A 76 -16.86 10.31 13.37
N ARG A 77 -15.77 10.72 14.03
CA ARG A 77 -14.97 9.83 14.90
C ARG A 77 -15.75 9.36 16.13
N VAL A 78 -16.76 10.10 16.59
CA VAL A 78 -17.67 9.63 17.66
C VAL A 78 -18.54 8.46 17.20
N LEU A 79 -18.77 8.32 15.89
CA LEU A 79 -19.56 7.24 15.28
C LEU A 79 -18.71 6.02 14.90
N GLU A 80 -17.39 6.08 15.11
CA GLU A 80 -16.48 4.97 14.84
C GLU A 80 -16.94 3.74 15.64
N GLN A 81 -17.11 2.60 14.94
CA GLN A 81 -17.50 1.36 15.60
C GLN A 81 -16.30 0.83 16.39
N HIS A 82 -16.45 0.77 17.71
CA HIS A 82 -15.52 0.08 18.60
C HIS A 82 -16.01 -1.35 18.84
N LEU A 83 -15.10 -2.34 18.80
CA LEU A 83 -15.38 -3.73 19.20
C LEU A 83 -15.52 -3.85 20.72
#